data_AF-A0A2J8LMJ5-F1
#
_entry.id   AF-A0A2J8LMJ5-F1
#
_cell.length_a   1.000
_cell.length_b   1.000
_cell.length_c   1.000
_cell.angle_alpha   90.00
_cell.angle_beta   90.00
_cell.angle_gamma   90.00
#
_symmetry.space_group_name_H-M   'P 1'
#
loop_
_entity.id
_entity.type
_entity.pdbx_description
1 polymer ?
#
loop_
_entity_poly.entity_id
_entity_poly.type
_entity_poly.pdbx_seq_one_letter_code
_entity_poly.pdbx_strand_id
1 'polypeptide(L)'
;KRCCHCCLLGRAAQAQGQSCEYSLMVGYQCGQVFRACCVKSQETRDLDVGGLQETDKIIDVQEEQEDPYLNDRCRGGGPCKQQCRDTGDEVVCSCFVGYQLLSDGVSCEDVNECITGSHSCRLGESCINTVGSFRCQRDSSCGTGYELTEDNSCKEYSGILPLPTQATVQEWLYTRCSRQLY
;
A
#
# COMPACT_ATOMS: atom_id res chain seq x y z
N LYS A 1 -12.01 10.25 -7.07
CA LYS A 1 -11.52 11.57 -6.56
C LYS A 1 -10.03 11.58 -6.21
N ARG A 2 -9.46 10.49 -5.69
CA ARG A 2 -8.03 10.45 -5.29
C ARG A 2 -7.05 10.51 -6.47
N CYS A 3 -7.35 9.86 -7.61
CA CYS A 3 -6.43 9.84 -8.78
C CYS A 3 -6.15 11.22 -9.40
N CYS A 4 -7.15 12.10 -9.53
CA CYS A 4 -6.94 13.45 -10.06
C CYS A 4 -6.03 14.29 -9.14
N HIS A 5 -6.17 14.10 -7.82
CA HIS A 5 -5.30 14.74 -6.84
C HIS A 5 -3.84 14.28 -6.99
N CYS A 6 -3.61 12.97 -7.16
CA CYS A 6 -2.28 12.40 -7.44
C CYS A 6 -1.65 12.97 -8.72
N CYS A 7 -2.44 13.12 -9.78
CA CYS A 7 -1.97 13.69 -11.05
C CYS A 7 -1.59 15.18 -10.91
N LEU A 8 -2.38 15.96 -10.16
CA LEU A 8 -2.08 17.37 -9.88
C LEU A 8 -0.79 17.53 -9.07
N LEU A 9 -0.56 16.66 -8.09
CA LEU A 9 0.69 16.62 -7.33
C LEU A 9 1.89 16.32 -8.24
N GLY A 10 1.76 15.37 -9.18
CA GLY A 10 2.82 15.05 -10.14
C GLY A 10 3.18 16.23 -11.05
N ARG A 11 2.17 16.96 -11.53
CA ARG A 11 2.39 18.19 -12.32
C ARG A 11 3.03 19.31 -11.50
N ALA A 12 2.63 19.46 -10.24
CA ALA A 12 3.19 20.46 -9.35
C ALA A 12 4.66 20.17 -9.00
N ALA A 13 5.02 18.90 -8.79
CA ALA A 13 6.40 18.48 -8.57
C ALA A 13 7.30 18.83 -9.77
N GLN A 14 6.85 18.55 -11.00
CA GLN A 14 7.58 18.93 -12.22
C GLN A 14 7.75 20.45 -12.35
N ALA A 15 6.70 21.23 -12.07
CA ALA A 15 6.75 22.69 -12.13
C ALA A 15 7.69 23.30 -11.08
N GLN A 16 7.95 22.59 -9.99
CA GLN A 16 8.86 22.97 -8.91
C GLN A 16 10.27 22.35 -9.08
N GLY A 17 10.54 21.67 -10.21
CA GLY A 17 11.82 21.01 -10.46
C GLY A 17 12.13 19.84 -9.51
N GLN A 18 11.12 19.29 -8.86
CA GLN A 18 11.25 18.15 -7.95
C GLN A 18 11.25 16.84 -8.75
N SER A 19 11.90 15.81 -8.19
CA SER A 19 11.94 14.50 -8.84
C SER A 19 10.53 13.90 -8.99
N CYS A 20 10.30 13.20 -10.11
CA CYS A 20 9.06 12.47 -10.35
C CYS A 20 8.99 11.13 -9.59
N GLU A 21 9.89 10.91 -8.63
CA GLU A 21 9.96 9.71 -7.81
C GLU A 21 9.15 9.95 -6.52
N TYR A 22 8.11 9.15 -6.32
CA TYR A 22 7.15 9.39 -5.24
C TYR A 22 7.61 8.74 -3.94
N SER A 23 7.35 9.40 -2.81
CA SER A 23 7.59 8.82 -1.48
C SER A 23 6.45 7.84 -1.13
N LEU A 24 6.80 6.66 -0.62
CA LEU A 24 5.92 5.51 -0.31
C LEU A 24 4.70 5.81 0.59
N MET A 25 4.62 7.00 1.19
CA MET A 25 3.51 7.42 2.06
C MET A 25 2.18 7.65 1.32
N VAL A 26 2.20 7.77 -0.01
CA VAL A 26 1.02 8.16 -0.81
C VAL A 26 0.28 6.94 -1.42
N GLY A 27 0.81 5.74 -1.23
CA GLY A 27 0.21 4.48 -1.69
C GLY A 27 0.44 4.20 -3.19
N TYR A 28 0.68 2.93 -3.53
CA TYR A 28 1.13 2.47 -4.84
C TYR A 28 0.29 3.01 -6.02
N GLN A 29 -1.04 2.99 -5.89
CA GLN A 29 -1.96 3.42 -6.97
C GLN A 29 -1.87 4.93 -7.25
N CYS A 30 -1.57 5.75 -6.23
CA CYS A 30 -1.44 7.20 -6.40
C CYS A 30 -0.05 7.55 -6.95
N GLY A 31 1.00 6.82 -6.55
CA GLY A 31 2.36 6.97 -7.07
C GLY A 31 2.46 6.74 -8.59
N GLN A 32 1.74 5.74 -9.12
CA GLN A 32 1.68 5.48 -10.57
C GLN A 32 1.08 6.66 -11.35
N VAL A 33 -0.04 7.22 -10.85
CA VAL A 33 -0.72 8.34 -11.50
C VAL A 33 0.08 9.65 -11.35
N PHE A 34 0.74 9.85 -10.21
CA PHE A 34 1.67 10.95 -9.98
C PHE A 34 2.80 10.94 -11.01
N ARG A 35 3.51 9.80 -11.15
CA ARG A 35 4.62 9.65 -12.08
C ARG A 35 4.17 9.90 -13.51
N ALA A 36 3.09 9.26 -13.95
CA ALA A 36 2.54 9.41 -15.30
C ALA A 36 2.18 10.86 -15.66
N CYS A 37 1.73 11.66 -14.70
CA CYS A 37 1.41 13.07 -14.91
C CYS A 37 2.61 14.02 -14.76
N CYS A 38 3.67 13.60 -14.07
CA CYS A 38 4.91 14.34 -13.89
C CYS A 38 5.77 14.31 -15.18
N VAL A 39 5.98 13.11 -15.77
CA VAL A 39 6.78 12.94 -17.00
C VAL A 39 6.10 13.39 -18.30
N LYS A 40 4.78 13.63 -18.30
CA LYS A 40 3.99 13.97 -19.50
C LYS A 40 4.27 15.35 -20.13
N SER A 41 5.32 16.04 -19.69
CA SER A 41 5.78 17.31 -20.28
C SER A 41 6.86 17.12 -21.37
N GLN A 42 7.32 15.89 -21.61
CA GLN A 42 8.41 15.61 -22.57
C GLN A 42 7.99 14.98 -23.91
N GLU A 43 6.74 14.53 -24.10
CA GLU A 43 6.32 13.83 -25.34
C GLU A 43 5.41 14.64 -26.27
N THR A 44 5.72 15.92 -26.52
CA THR A 44 5.17 16.63 -27.69
C THR A 44 6.25 17.47 -28.36
N ARG A 45 6.96 16.89 -29.32
CA ARG A 45 7.57 17.56 -30.48
C ARG A 45 8.30 16.51 -31.32
N ASP A 46 7.55 15.84 -32.19
CA ASP A 46 8.12 15.23 -33.39
C ASP A 46 7.27 15.66 -34.58
N LEU A 47 7.97 15.99 -35.68
CA LEU A 47 7.52 16.45 -37.01
C LEU A 47 7.56 17.98 -37.22
N ASP A 48 8.73 18.50 -37.59
CA ASP A 48 8.84 19.38 -38.76
C ASP A 48 10.15 19.15 -39.50
N VAL A 49 10.05 19.07 -40.83
CA VAL A 49 11.15 18.90 -41.79
C VAL A 49 11.47 20.29 -42.33
N GLY A 50 12.68 20.79 -42.08
CA GLY A 50 13.19 21.94 -42.83
C GLY A 50 14.41 22.65 -42.25
N GLY A 51 15.53 22.57 -42.98
CA GLY A 51 16.48 23.69 -43.11
C GLY A 51 17.75 23.63 -42.26
N LEU A 52 18.90 23.61 -42.93
CA LEU A 52 20.25 23.68 -42.38
C LEU A 52 20.47 24.91 -41.49
N GLN A 53 21.24 24.74 -40.42
CA GLN A 53 22.41 25.59 -40.15
C GLN A 53 23.39 24.86 -39.22
N GLU A 54 24.48 24.43 -39.85
CA GLU A 54 25.73 23.98 -39.25
C GLU A 54 26.43 25.21 -38.65
N THR A 55 26.60 25.24 -37.33
CA THR A 55 27.75 25.94 -36.73
C THR A 55 28.26 25.14 -35.53
N ASP A 56 29.56 24.90 -35.59
CA ASP A 56 30.43 24.19 -34.65
C ASP A 56 30.21 24.51 -33.17
N LYS A 57 30.24 23.46 -32.32
CA LYS A 57 31.16 23.34 -31.16
C LYS A 57 31.03 21.97 -30.47
N ILE A 58 31.95 21.10 -30.86
CA ILE A 58 32.46 19.89 -30.20
C ILE A 58 33.84 20.34 -29.69
N ILE A 59 34.32 20.25 -28.44
CA ILE A 59 34.02 19.55 -27.18
C ILE A 59 34.58 20.46 -26.07
N ASP A 60 33.88 20.59 -24.95
CA ASP A 60 34.58 20.62 -23.66
C ASP A 60 33.97 19.48 -22.85
N VAL A 61 34.87 18.60 -22.42
CA VAL A 61 34.61 17.25 -21.91
C VAL A 61 33.55 17.33 -20.81
N GLN A 62 32.37 16.74 -21.08
CA GLN A 62 31.43 16.40 -20.02
C GLN A 62 32.21 15.54 -19.04
N GLU A 63 32.37 15.98 -17.80
CA GLU A 63 32.80 15.07 -16.74
C GLU A 63 31.90 13.84 -16.86
N GLU A 64 32.50 12.72 -17.25
CA GLU A 64 31.86 11.43 -17.29
C GLU A 64 31.49 11.10 -15.85
N GLN A 65 30.31 11.53 -15.44
CA GLN A 65 29.67 11.03 -14.25
C GLN A 65 29.23 9.61 -14.61
N GLU A 66 30.19 8.67 -14.61
CA GLU A 66 29.93 7.25 -14.77
C GLU A 66 28.88 6.88 -13.74
N ASP A 67 27.66 6.55 -14.19
CA ASP A 67 26.57 6.12 -13.33
C ASP A 67 27.08 4.94 -12.48
N PRO A 68 27.29 5.11 -11.16
CA PRO A 68 27.90 4.09 -10.32
C PRO A 68 27.06 2.80 -10.25
N TYR A 69 25.80 2.87 -10.69
CA TYR A 69 24.85 1.76 -10.70
C TYR A 69 24.66 1.16 -12.10
N LEU A 70 25.47 1.57 -13.09
CA LEU A 70 25.38 1.03 -14.45
C LEU A 70 25.57 -0.49 -14.48
N ASN A 71 26.41 -1.01 -13.59
CA ASN A 71 26.72 -2.44 -13.46
C ASN A 71 25.94 -3.16 -12.35
N ASP A 72 24.94 -2.53 -11.74
CA ASP A 72 24.11 -3.18 -10.72
C ASP A 72 23.30 -4.32 -11.36
N ARG A 73 23.63 -5.57 -11.00
CA ARG A 73 22.95 -6.78 -11.50
C ARG A 73 21.51 -6.91 -11.01
N CYS A 74 21.10 -6.12 -10.01
CA CYS A 74 19.72 -6.01 -9.55
C CYS A 74 18.90 -4.96 -10.33
N ARG A 75 19.55 -4.16 -11.20
CA ARG A 75 18.86 -3.17 -12.02
C ARG A 75 17.81 -3.84 -12.91
N GLY A 76 16.58 -3.33 -12.86
CA GLY A 76 15.45 -3.93 -13.60
C GLY A 76 14.81 -5.15 -12.94
N GLY A 77 15.09 -5.40 -11.66
CA GLY A 77 14.47 -6.47 -10.86
C GLY A 77 15.40 -7.67 -10.61
N GLY A 78 16.52 -7.76 -11.33
CA GLY A 78 17.53 -8.79 -11.11
C GLY A 78 17.02 -10.22 -11.27
N PRO A 79 17.82 -11.21 -10.85
CA PRO A 79 17.45 -12.64 -10.94
C PRO A 79 16.49 -13.09 -9.83
N CYS A 80 16.36 -12.31 -8.75
CA CYS A 80 15.60 -12.67 -7.55
C CYS A 80 14.10 -12.49 -7.77
N LYS A 81 13.28 -13.35 -7.16
CA LYS A 81 11.81 -13.17 -7.18
C LYS A 81 11.32 -12.02 -6.31
N GLN A 82 12.01 -11.72 -5.22
CA GLN A 82 11.67 -10.66 -4.28
C GLN A 82 12.83 -9.69 -4.10
N GLN A 83 13.56 -9.75 -2.99
CA GLN A 83 14.61 -8.76 -2.69
C GLN A 83 15.93 -9.18 -3.34
N CYS A 84 16.54 -8.24 -4.08
CA CYS A 84 17.82 -8.41 -4.74
C CYS A 84 18.82 -7.41 -4.15
N ARG A 85 19.99 -7.88 -3.78
CA ARG A 85 21.11 -7.04 -3.35
C ARG A 85 22.38 -7.44 -4.11
N ASP A 86 22.95 -6.50 -4.84
CA ASP A 86 24.27 -6.65 -5.44
C ASP A 86 25.36 -6.21 -4.44
N THR A 87 26.32 -7.07 -4.15
CA THR A 87 27.48 -6.76 -3.29
C THR A 87 28.72 -6.35 -4.10
N GLY A 88 28.63 -6.33 -5.42
CA GLY A 88 29.77 -6.21 -6.35
C GLY A 88 30.39 -7.56 -6.68
N ASP A 89 30.54 -8.43 -5.69
CA ASP A 89 31.07 -9.79 -5.88
C ASP A 89 29.98 -10.77 -6.31
N GLU A 90 28.83 -10.74 -5.63
CA GLU A 90 27.71 -11.66 -5.87
C GLU A 90 26.34 -10.98 -5.77
N VAL A 91 25.33 -11.63 -6.34
CA VAL A 91 23.93 -11.22 -6.17
C VAL A 91 23.32 -12.06 -5.08
N VAL A 92 22.92 -11.40 -3.99
CA VAL A 92 22.28 -12.04 -2.85
C VAL A 92 20.78 -11.80 -2.93
N CYS A 93 20.02 -12.89 -3.05
CA CYS A 93 18.56 -12.84 -2.98
C CYS A 93 18.09 -13.04 -1.54
N SER A 94 17.01 -12.36 -1.17
CA SER A 94 16.31 -12.58 0.08
C SER A 94 14.81 -12.40 -0.11
N CYS A 95 14.03 -12.93 0.84
CA CYS A 95 12.58 -12.91 0.77
C CYS A 95 12.00 -11.91 1.76
N PHE A 96 10.80 -11.39 1.47
CA PHE A 96 10.06 -10.56 2.40
C PHE A 96 9.66 -11.36 3.65
N VAL A 97 9.30 -10.66 4.71
CA VAL A 97 8.75 -11.29 5.92
C VAL A 97 7.53 -12.13 5.55
N GLY A 98 7.42 -13.34 6.11
CA GLY A 98 6.39 -14.32 5.77
C GLY A 98 6.75 -15.24 4.60
N TYR A 99 7.96 -15.13 4.05
CA TYR A 99 8.44 -16.00 2.97
C TYR A 99 9.78 -16.63 3.30
N GLN A 100 10.05 -17.80 2.73
CA GLN A 100 11.30 -18.53 2.85
C GLN A 100 11.99 -18.64 1.49
N LEU A 101 13.32 -18.44 1.48
CA LEU A 101 14.15 -18.62 0.29
C LEU A 101 14.32 -20.11 0.00
N LEU A 102 14.02 -20.52 -1.23
CA LEU A 102 14.17 -21.89 -1.69
C LEU A 102 15.64 -22.25 -1.96
N SER A 103 15.90 -23.55 -2.14
CA SER A 103 17.24 -24.08 -2.40
C SER A 103 17.86 -23.62 -3.72
N ASP A 104 17.06 -23.07 -4.64
CA ASP A 104 17.56 -22.43 -5.86
C ASP A 104 18.23 -21.07 -5.59
N GLY A 105 18.11 -20.55 -4.37
CA GLY A 105 18.72 -19.30 -3.93
C GLY A 105 18.07 -18.05 -4.55
N VAL A 106 16.97 -18.17 -5.28
CA VAL A 106 16.35 -17.04 -6.01
C VAL A 106 14.82 -16.95 -5.82
N SER A 107 14.17 -18.07 -5.55
CA SER A 107 12.72 -18.15 -5.40
C SER A 107 12.29 -18.06 -3.94
N CYS A 108 11.14 -17.44 -3.72
CA CYS A 108 10.56 -17.26 -2.39
C CYS A 108 9.21 -17.97 -2.32
N GLU A 109 9.03 -18.82 -1.31
CA GLU A 109 7.78 -19.50 -1.03
C GLU A 109 7.15 -18.93 0.24
N ASP A 110 5.82 -18.84 0.24
CA ASP A 110 5.04 -18.40 1.39
C ASP A 110 5.21 -19.37 2.57
N VAL A 111 5.48 -18.84 3.76
CA VAL A 111 5.57 -19.64 4.98
C VAL A 111 4.16 -19.83 5.52
N ASN A 112 3.69 -21.07 5.54
CA ASN A 112 2.37 -21.35 6.10
C ASN A 112 2.43 -21.48 7.63
N GLU A 113 2.17 -20.38 8.35
CA GLU A 113 2.25 -20.35 9.81
C GLU A 113 1.18 -21.21 10.50
N CYS A 114 0.09 -21.54 9.78
CA CYS A 114 -0.96 -22.43 10.27
C CYS A 114 -0.52 -23.90 10.31
N ILE A 115 0.38 -24.32 9.42
CA ILE A 115 0.94 -25.67 9.41
C ILE A 115 2.11 -25.78 10.38
N THR A 116 2.98 -24.76 10.42
CA THR A 116 4.15 -24.76 11.33
C THR A 116 3.78 -24.50 12.78
N GLY A 117 2.57 -23.97 13.05
CA GLY A 117 2.12 -23.59 14.39
C GLY A 117 2.81 -22.33 14.92
N SER A 118 3.46 -21.53 14.07
CA SER A 118 4.12 -20.27 14.46
C SER A 118 3.16 -19.08 14.53
N HIS A 119 1.87 -19.29 14.27
CA HIS A 119 0.85 -18.25 14.35
C HIS A 119 0.59 -17.77 15.79
N SER A 120 0.11 -16.53 15.95
CA SER A 120 -0.24 -15.93 17.24
C SER A 120 -1.76 -15.85 17.49
N CYS A 121 -2.55 -16.73 16.86
CA CYS A 121 -3.99 -16.81 17.08
C CYS A 121 -4.36 -17.19 18.51
N ARG A 122 -5.45 -16.60 19.01
CA ARG A 122 -5.98 -16.84 20.36
C ARG A 122 -6.68 -18.20 20.43
N LEU A 123 -6.89 -18.68 21.66
CA LEU A 123 -7.79 -19.81 21.91
C LEU A 123 -9.19 -19.48 21.34
N GLY A 124 -9.73 -20.39 20.53
CA GLY A 124 -11.02 -20.18 19.85
C GLY A 124 -10.94 -19.49 18.48
N GLU A 125 -9.74 -19.13 18.02
CA GLU A 125 -9.52 -18.65 16.65
C GLU A 125 -8.94 -19.77 15.77
N SER A 126 -9.47 -19.88 14.55
CA SER A 126 -8.90 -20.69 13.48
C SER A 126 -7.86 -19.89 12.70
N CYS A 127 -6.68 -20.48 12.51
CA CYS A 127 -5.65 -19.90 11.66
C CYS A 127 -6.00 -20.11 10.18
N ILE A 128 -5.88 -19.04 9.40
CA ILE A 128 -6.04 -19.08 7.93
C ILE A 128 -4.76 -18.52 7.30
N ASN A 129 -4.09 -19.35 6.52
CA ASN A 129 -2.90 -18.94 5.80
C ASN A 129 -3.25 -17.92 4.70
N THR A 130 -2.41 -16.92 4.52
CA THR A 130 -2.55 -15.89 3.48
C THR A 130 -1.20 -15.62 2.83
N VAL A 131 -1.19 -15.07 1.63
CA VAL A 131 0.09 -14.84 0.93
C VAL A 131 0.91 -13.76 1.65
N GLY A 132 2.02 -14.17 2.25
CA GLY A 132 2.97 -13.39 3.03
C GLY A 132 2.63 -13.24 4.52
N SER A 133 1.62 -13.93 5.04
CA SER A 133 1.23 -13.86 6.46
C SER A 133 0.11 -14.86 6.81
N PHE A 134 -0.45 -14.75 8.01
CA PHE A 134 -1.68 -15.45 8.39
C PHE A 134 -2.72 -14.46 8.95
N ARG A 135 -3.98 -14.89 8.95
CA ARG A 135 -5.03 -14.22 9.71
C ARG A 135 -5.73 -15.20 10.64
N CYS A 136 -6.05 -14.71 11.82
CA CYS A 136 -6.85 -15.45 12.79
C CYS A 136 -8.32 -15.09 12.55
N GLN A 137 -9.13 -16.10 12.32
CA GLN A 137 -10.56 -15.96 12.12
C GLN A 137 -11.28 -16.69 13.25
N ARG A 138 -12.17 -15.97 13.95
CA ARG A 138 -13.07 -16.60 14.91
C ARG A 138 -14.10 -17.46 14.18
N ASP A 139 -14.30 -18.68 14.67
CA ASP A 139 -15.27 -19.62 14.11
C ASP A 139 -16.73 -19.20 14.38
N SER A 140 -16.94 -18.38 15.42
CA SER A 140 -18.25 -17.95 15.89
C SER A 140 -18.41 -16.42 15.83
N SER A 141 -19.41 -15.97 15.06
CA SER A 141 -19.98 -14.64 15.17
C SER A 141 -21.21 -14.70 16.06
N CYS A 142 -21.21 -13.99 17.18
CA CYS A 142 -22.43 -13.84 17.98
C CYS A 142 -23.44 -12.98 17.22
N GLY A 143 -24.72 -13.36 17.30
CA GLY A 143 -25.81 -12.58 16.73
C GLY A 143 -25.96 -11.22 17.41
N THR A 144 -26.81 -10.36 16.84
CA THR A 144 -27.11 -9.03 17.41
C THR A 144 -27.51 -9.13 18.88
N GLY A 145 -26.86 -8.34 19.74
CA GLY A 145 -27.12 -8.33 21.19
C GLY A 145 -26.26 -9.30 22.00
N TYR A 146 -25.35 -10.04 21.38
CA TYR A 146 -24.43 -10.96 22.05
C TYR A 146 -22.97 -10.61 21.75
N GLU A 147 -22.12 -10.65 22.77
CA GLU A 147 -20.69 -10.45 22.69
C GLU A 147 -19.96 -11.78 22.93
N LEU A 148 -18.93 -12.04 22.13
CA LEU A 148 -18.13 -13.25 22.25
C LEU A 148 -17.09 -13.06 23.37
N THR A 149 -17.05 -14.00 24.31
CA THR A 149 -16.10 -14.00 25.42
C THR A 149 -14.76 -14.62 25.02
N GLU A 150 -13.76 -14.53 25.90
CA GLU A 150 -12.44 -15.16 25.70
C GLU A 150 -12.50 -16.70 25.62
N ASP A 151 -13.54 -17.31 26.17
CA ASP A 151 -13.83 -18.75 26.09
C ASP A 151 -14.65 -19.14 24.84
N ASN A 152 -14.75 -18.24 23.86
CA ASN A 152 -15.48 -18.47 22.61
C ASN A 152 -16.99 -18.72 22.78
N SER A 153 -17.56 -18.32 23.93
CA SER A 153 -19.00 -18.38 24.20
C SER A 153 -19.67 -17.04 23.92
N CYS A 154 -20.95 -17.06 23.52
CA CYS A 154 -21.74 -15.84 23.32
C CYS A 154 -22.45 -15.49 24.62
N LYS A 155 -22.15 -14.32 25.18
CA LYS A 155 -22.90 -13.74 26.30
C LYS A 155 -23.75 -12.58 25.80
N GLU A 156 -24.99 -12.53 26.25
CA GLU A 156 -25.87 -11.40 25.96
C GLU A 156 -25.28 -10.13 26.56
N TYR A 157 -25.17 -9.07 25.76
CA TYR A 157 -24.72 -7.77 26.24
C TYR A 157 -25.79 -7.26 27.21
N SER A 158 -25.52 -7.37 28.51
CA SER A 158 -26.42 -6.86 29.57
C SER A 158 -26.41 -5.33 29.66
N GLY A 159 -25.91 -4.64 28.64
CA GLY A 159 -26.05 -3.20 28.52
C GLY A 159 -27.46 -2.85 28.08
N ILE A 160 -28.36 -2.86 29.05
CA ILE A 160 -29.61 -2.12 29.01
C ILE A 160 -29.25 -0.65 28.73
N LEU A 161 -29.22 -0.24 27.46
CA LEU A 161 -29.87 1.03 27.16
C LEU A 161 -31.35 0.70 27.33
N PRO A 162 -32.03 1.24 28.36
CA PRO A 162 -33.42 0.91 28.56
C PRO A 162 -34.12 1.23 27.26
N LEU A 163 -34.77 0.22 26.66
CA LEU A 163 -35.80 0.50 25.68
C LEU A 163 -36.67 1.58 26.30
N PRO A 164 -36.90 2.72 25.62
CA PRO A 164 -37.76 3.72 26.18
C PRO A 164 -39.09 3.04 26.46
N THR A 165 -39.43 2.90 27.75
CA THR A 165 -40.76 2.44 28.14
C THR A 165 -41.76 3.38 27.45
N GLN A 166 -42.97 2.92 27.16
CA GLN A 166 -43.99 3.77 26.51
C GLN A 166 -44.16 5.15 27.19
N ALA A 167 -43.83 5.26 28.49
CA ALA A 167 -43.79 6.51 29.24
C ALA A 167 -42.74 7.53 28.75
N THR A 168 -41.57 7.10 28.26
CA THR A 168 -40.46 7.99 27.86
C THR A 168 -40.53 8.47 26.40
N VAL A 169 -41.32 7.80 25.54
CA VAL A 169 -41.60 8.29 24.17
C VAL A 169 -42.49 9.53 24.22
N GLN A 170 -43.41 9.58 25.18
CA GLN A 170 -44.38 10.68 25.32
C GLN A 170 -43.72 11.97 25.82
N GLU A 171 -42.77 11.88 26.76
CA GLU A 171 -41.97 13.03 27.22
C GLU A 171 -41.02 13.56 26.14
N TRP A 172 -40.43 12.68 25.31
CA TRP A 172 -39.58 13.10 24.19
C TRP A 172 -40.35 13.86 23.09
N LEU A 173 -41.56 13.43 22.75
CA LEU A 173 -42.41 14.11 21.77
C LEU A 173 -42.89 15.48 22.31
N TYR A 174 -43.24 15.56 23.59
CA TYR A 174 -43.66 16.83 24.21
C TYR A 174 -42.52 17.85 24.28
N THR A 175 -41.31 17.41 24.65
CA THR A 175 -40.13 18.28 24.77
C THR A 175 -39.63 18.79 23.41
N ARG A 176 -39.82 18.04 22.32
CA ARG A 176 -39.51 18.49 20.95
C ARG A 176 -40.54 19.47 20.39
N CYS A 177 -41.83 19.30 20.73
CA CYS A 177 -42.89 20.23 20.28
C CYS A 177 -42.75 21.62 20.92
N SER A 178 -42.33 21.71 22.19
CA SER A 178 -42.20 23.01 22.89
C SER A 178 -40.98 23.85 22.46
N ARG A 179 -40.01 23.29 21.72
CA ARG A 179 -38.84 24.03 21.20
C ARG A 179 -39.02 24.57 19.77
N GLN A 180 -40.17 24.37 19.15
CA GLN A 180 -40.48 24.89 17.81
C GLN A 180 -41.50 26.04 17.81
N LEU A 181 -41.85 26.57 18.99
CA LEU A 181 -42.78 27.70 19.16
C LEU A 181 -42.18 28.92 19.88
N TYR A 182 -40.85 29.03 19.96
CA TYR A 182 -40.15 30.26 20.30
C TYR A 182 -38.95 30.47 19.38
#